data_AF-A0A6C0RFY8-F1
#
_entry.id   AF-A0A6C0RFY8-F1
#
_cell.length_a   1.000
_cell.length_b   1.000
_cell.length_c   1.000
_cell.angle_alpha   90.00
_cell.angle_beta   90.00
_cell.angle_gamma   90.00
#
_symmetry.space_group_name_H-M   'P 1'
#
loop_
_entity.id
_entity.type
_entity.pdbx_description
1 polymer ?
#
loop_
_entity_poly.entity_id
_entity_poly.type
_entity_poly.pdbx_seq_one_letter_code
_entity_poly.pdbx_strand_id
1 'polypeptide(L)'
;MKTIKTFSAILLTVSLILLIPSCAVNPVTGKKQLMFMSEEQEIALGAQYDPTVISTFGLYDDEELLNFITEKGTEIGKISHRPDLQFHFRILDSPVVNAFAVPGVMFILRVEFWPNLTMKLN
;
A
#
# COMPACT_ATOMS: atom_id res chain seq x y z
N MET A 1 26.11 8.94 -47.34
CA MET A 1 25.70 7.58 -46.90
C MET A 1 26.29 7.13 -45.56
N LYS A 2 27.56 7.42 -45.22
CA LYS A 2 28.16 6.98 -43.93
C LYS A 2 27.52 7.63 -42.69
N THR A 3 27.18 8.92 -42.78
CA THR A 3 26.54 9.71 -41.70
C THR A 3 25.13 9.26 -41.32
N ILE A 4 24.36 8.74 -42.28
CA ILE A 4 23.00 8.22 -42.04
C ILE A 4 23.05 6.87 -41.30
N LYS A 5 24.03 6.02 -41.64
CA LYS A 5 24.23 4.73 -40.96
C LYS A 5 24.68 4.90 -39.51
N THR A 6 25.53 5.89 -39.24
CA THR A 6 25.95 6.21 -37.86
C THR A 6 24.80 6.76 -37.03
N PHE A 7 23.93 7.60 -37.61
CA PHE A 7 22.77 8.14 -36.89
C PHE A 7 21.75 7.05 -36.53
N SER A 8 21.48 6.14 -37.45
CA SER A 8 20.57 5.02 -37.21
C SER A 8 21.13 4.04 -36.17
N ALA A 9 22.45 3.83 -36.14
CA ALA A 9 23.10 3.00 -35.13
C ALA A 9 23.03 3.61 -33.72
N ILE A 10 23.21 4.94 -33.61
CA ILE A 10 23.08 5.67 -32.34
C ILE A 10 21.64 5.58 -31.82
N LEU A 11 20.65 5.79 -32.69
CA LEU A 11 19.23 5.72 -32.30
C LEU A 11 18.84 4.32 -31.79
N LEU A 12 19.33 3.27 -32.45
CA LEU A 12 19.09 1.88 -32.04
C LEU A 12 19.75 1.58 -30.68
N THR A 13 20.93 2.13 -30.44
CA THR A 13 21.69 1.94 -29.20
C THR A 13 21.01 2.66 -28.03
N VAL A 14 20.51 3.88 -28.24
CA VAL A 14 19.74 4.64 -27.24
C VAL A 14 18.42 3.92 -26.91
N SER A 15 17.71 3.39 -27.91
CA SER A 15 16.50 2.59 -27.70
C SER A 15 16.77 1.32 -26.89
N LEU A 16 17.94 0.70 -27.05
CA LEU A 16 18.32 -0.52 -26.32
C LEU A 16 18.73 -0.23 -24.87
N ILE A 17 19.31 0.95 -24.61
CA ILE A 17 19.65 1.41 -23.25
C ILE A 17 18.39 1.75 -22.45
N LEU A 18 17.34 2.26 -23.10
CA LEU A 18 16.04 2.53 -22.46
C LEU A 18 15.27 1.25 -22.05
N LEU A 19 15.70 0.07 -22.52
CA LEU A 19 15.09 -1.22 -22.20
C LEU A 19 15.71 -1.92 -21.00
N ILE A 20 16.72 -1.35 -20.32
CA ILE A 20 17.29 -1.94 -19.12
C ILE A 20 16.29 -1.72 -17.98
N PRO A 21 15.55 -2.75 -17.52
CA PRO A 21 14.59 -2.57 -16.45
C PRO A 21 15.33 -2.18 -15.16
N SER A 22 14.78 -1.19 -14.46
CA SER A 22 15.25 -0.80 -13.13
C SER A 22 15.20 -2.02 -12.20
N CYS A 23 16.36 -2.57 -11.87
CA CYS A 23 16.48 -3.61 -10.86
C CYS A 23 16.25 -2.99 -9.48
N ALA A 24 14.99 -2.90 -9.05
CA ALA A 24 14.66 -2.54 -7.68
C ALA A 24 14.95 -3.72 -6.74
N VAL A 25 15.50 -3.43 -5.57
CA VAL A 25 15.72 -4.42 -4.51
C VAL A 25 14.46 -4.46 -3.67
N ASN A 26 13.86 -5.64 -3.51
CA ASN A 26 12.71 -5.79 -2.63
C ASN A 26 13.17 -5.62 -1.17
N PRO A 27 12.65 -4.62 -0.42
CA PRO A 27 13.08 -4.34 0.94
C PRO A 27 12.72 -5.46 1.95
N VAL A 28 11.79 -6.35 1.60
CA VAL A 28 11.34 -7.46 2.46
C VAL A 28 12.24 -8.69 2.30
N THR A 29 12.65 -9.00 1.07
CA THR A 29 13.43 -10.23 0.78
C THR A 29 14.91 -9.98 0.53
N GLY A 30 15.32 -8.72 0.33
CA GLY A 30 16.69 -8.34 -0.04
C GLY A 30 17.11 -8.81 -1.44
N LYS A 31 16.19 -9.42 -2.21
CA LYS A 31 16.46 -9.93 -3.55
C LYS A 31 16.12 -8.88 -4.60
N LYS A 32 16.91 -8.81 -5.67
CA LYS A 32 16.58 -8.04 -6.87
C LYS A 32 15.37 -8.68 -7.53
N GLN A 33 14.27 -7.96 -7.55
CA GLN A 33 13.02 -8.40 -8.19
C GLN A 33 12.55 -7.28 -9.10
N LEU A 34 11.91 -7.65 -10.21
CA LEU A 34 11.28 -6.67 -11.09
C LEU A 34 10.09 -6.05 -10.33
N MET A 35 10.26 -4.84 -9.84
CA MET A 35 9.18 -4.01 -9.29
C MET A 35 8.60 -3.20 -10.44
N PHE A 36 7.35 -3.48 -10.81
CA PHE A 36 6.67 -2.78 -11.91
C PHE A 36 6.06 -1.43 -11.49
N MET A 37 6.04 -1.13 -10.19
CA MET A 37 5.40 0.04 -9.61
C MET A 37 6.32 0.66 -8.55
N SER A 38 6.40 1.99 -8.50
CA SER A 38 7.10 2.70 -7.43
C SER A 38 6.26 2.78 -6.16
N GLU A 39 6.88 3.10 -5.03
CA GLU A 39 6.16 3.25 -3.76
C GLU A 39 5.12 4.38 -3.82
N GLU A 40 5.43 5.48 -4.49
CA GLU A 40 4.51 6.60 -4.67
C GLU A 40 3.31 6.20 -5.53
N GLN A 41 3.53 5.36 -6.54
CA GLN A 41 2.46 4.81 -7.37
C GLN A 41 1.59 3.82 -6.58
N GLU A 42 2.19 2.99 -5.71
CA GLU A 42 1.48 2.15 -4.75
C GLU A 42 0.53 3.01 -3.89
N ILE A 43 1.06 4.04 -3.23
CA ILE A 43 0.29 4.94 -2.35
C ILE A 43 -0.84 5.64 -3.13
N ALA A 44 -0.54 6.16 -4.32
CA ALA A 44 -1.54 6.82 -5.16
C ALA A 44 -2.67 5.88 -5.58
N LEU A 45 -2.36 4.61 -5.81
CA LEU A 45 -3.36 3.59 -6.13
C LEU A 45 -4.22 3.27 -4.91
N GLY A 46 -3.63 3.16 -3.72
CA GLY A 46 -4.39 2.96 -2.47
C GLY A 46 -5.36 4.09 -2.17
N ALA A 47 -4.94 5.35 -2.39
CA ALA A 47 -5.81 6.51 -2.25
C ALA A 47 -7.02 6.49 -3.20
N GLN A 48 -6.88 5.89 -4.39
CA GLN A 48 -7.99 5.71 -5.33
C GLN A 48 -8.97 4.60 -4.87
N TYR A 49 -8.47 3.57 -4.18
CA TYR A 49 -9.31 2.50 -3.66
C TYR A 49 -10.10 2.89 -2.41
N ASP A 50 -9.58 3.80 -1.58
CA ASP A 50 -10.24 4.24 -0.33
C ASP A 50 -11.73 4.61 -0.50
N PRO A 51 -12.13 5.53 -1.39
CA PRO A 51 -13.54 5.87 -1.56
C PRO A 51 -14.37 4.70 -2.09
N THR A 52 -13.79 3.83 -2.91
CA THR A 52 -14.49 2.67 -3.48
C THR A 52 -14.82 1.65 -2.38
N VAL A 53 -13.87 1.37 -1.49
CA VAL A 53 -14.05 0.46 -0.36
C VAL A 53 -15.08 1.02 0.63
N ILE A 54 -14.94 2.30 0.99
CA ILE A 54 -15.90 3.00 1.87
C ILE A 54 -17.31 2.95 1.28
N SER A 55 -17.47 3.15 -0.03
CA SER A 55 -18.80 3.08 -0.68
C SER A 55 -19.41 1.68 -0.66
N THR A 56 -18.59 0.63 -0.57
CA THR A 56 -19.04 -0.76 -0.60
C THR A 56 -19.48 -1.24 0.78
N PHE A 57 -18.71 -0.93 1.82
CA PHE A 57 -18.95 -1.43 3.18
C PHE A 57 -19.56 -0.39 4.13
N GLY A 58 -19.44 0.90 3.81
CA GLY A 58 -19.76 1.97 4.75
C GLY A 58 -18.66 2.19 5.78
N LEU A 59 -18.60 3.42 6.29
CA LEU A 59 -17.67 3.82 7.34
C LEU A 59 -18.35 3.63 8.69
N TYR A 60 -17.67 2.98 9.62
CA TYR A 60 -18.12 2.86 11.00
C TYR A 60 -17.48 3.96 11.84
N ASP A 61 -18.31 4.85 12.39
CA ASP A 61 -17.86 6.01 13.14
C ASP A 61 -17.73 5.68 14.63
N ASP A 62 -16.52 5.34 15.05
CA ASP A 62 -16.15 5.04 16.43
C ASP A 62 -14.72 5.54 16.67
N GLU A 63 -14.64 6.77 17.18
CA GLU A 63 -13.36 7.45 17.39
C GLU A 63 -12.48 6.74 18.43
N GLU A 64 -13.06 6.15 19.47
CA GLU A 64 -12.30 5.46 20.51
C GLU A 64 -11.61 4.22 19.94
N LEU A 65 -12.37 3.40 19.21
CA LEU A 65 -11.84 2.21 18.57
C LEU A 65 -10.83 2.56 17.46
N LEU A 66 -11.12 3.61 16.68
CA LEU A 66 -10.21 4.07 15.63
C LEU A 66 -8.88 4.57 16.23
N ASN A 67 -8.93 5.31 17.34
CA ASN A 67 -7.75 5.79 18.04
C ASN A 67 -6.92 4.62 18.59
N PHE A 68 -7.56 3.63 19.23
CA PHE A 68 -6.89 2.44 19.74
C PHE A 68 -6.18 1.66 18.63
N ILE A 69 -6.89 1.41 17.52
CA ILE A 69 -6.33 0.72 16.35
C ILE A 69 -5.18 1.54 15.74
N THR A 70 -5.34 2.85 15.63
CA THR A 70 -4.34 3.73 15.03
C THR A 70 -3.08 3.76 15.88
N GLU A 71 -3.19 3.85 17.20
CA GLU A 71 -2.07 3.81 18.13
C GLU A 71 -1.29 2.49 17.99
N LYS A 72 -1.98 1.36 18.13
CA LYS A 72 -1.35 0.04 18.05
C LYS A 72 -0.83 -0.28 16.66
N GLY A 73 -1.55 0.11 15.62
CA GLY A 73 -1.14 -0.03 14.23
C GLY A 73 0.11 0.79 13.91
N THR A 74 0.22 2.00 14.46
CA THR A 74 1.41 2.86 14.29
C THR A 74 2.62 2.28 15.02
N GLU A 75 2.43 1.75 16.24
CA GLU A 75 3.50 1.05 16.97
C GLU A 75 4.05 -0.14 16.17
N ILE A 76 3.17 -0.95 15.59
CA ILE A 76 3.54 -2.11 14.77
C ILE A 76 4.21 -1.66 13.46
N GLY A 77 3.69 -0.62 12.82
CA GLY A 77 4.22 -0.06 11.57
C GLY A 77 5.68 0.36 11.68
N LYS A 78 6.07 0.96 12.81
CA LYS A 78 7.47 1.38 13.09
C LYS A 78 8.45 0.22 13.19
N ILE A 79 8.00 -0.98 13.56
CA ILE A 79 8.83 -2.18 13.68
C ILE A 79 8.82 -2.99 12.37
N SER A 80 7.99 -2.61 11.41
CA SER A 80 7.86 -3.30 10.13
C SER A 80 9.06 -3.05 9.21
N HIS A 81 9.09 -3.78 8.09
CA HIS A 81 10.07 -3.60 7.02
C HIS A 81 9.92 -2.27 6.26
N ARG A 82 8.86 -1.49 6.52
CA ARG A 82 8.60 -0.17 5.92
C ARG A 82 8.23 0.84 7.02
N PRO A 83 9.19 1.24 7.87
CA PRO A 83 8.92 2.11 9.02
C PRO A 83 8.52 3.55 8.64
N ASP A 84 8.91 4.00 7.45
CA ASP A 84 8.65 5.36 6.95
C ASP A 84 7.26 5.51 6.30
N LEU A 85 6.54 4.40 6.08
CA LEU A 85 5.22 4.43 5.45
C LEU A 85 4.14 4.85 6.44
N GLN A 86 3.39 5.89 6.10
CA GLN A 86 2.27 6.36 6.91
C GLN A 86 1.03 5.50 6.64
N PHE A 87 0.64 4.71 7.65
CA PHE A 87 -0.56 3.86 7.58
C PHE A 87 -1.80 4.62 8.02
N HIS A 88 -2.84 4.60 7.19
CA HIS A 88 -4.16 5.11 7.55
C HIS A 88 -5.07 3.94 7.93
N PHE A 89 -5.80 4.05 9.03
CA PHE A 89 -6.73 3.02 9.47
C PHE A 89 -8.18 3.46 9.21
N ARG A 90 -9.00 2.51 8.79
CA ARG A 90 -10.43 2.68 8.54
C ARG A 90 -11.19 1.51 9.14
N ILE A 91 -12.28 1.81 9.84
CA ILE A 91 -13.20 0.79 10.34
C ILE A 91 -14.40 0.76 9.41
N LEU A 92 -14.71 -0.43 8.92
CA LEU A 92 -15.78 -0.69 7.96
C LEU A 92 -16.90 -1.46 8.65
N ASP A 93 -18.13 -1.10 8.31
CA ASP A 93 -19.32 -1.77 8.84
C ASP A 93 -19.58 -3.08 8.06
N SER A 94 -19.35 -4.22 8.70
CA SER A 94 -19.54 -5.51 8.04
C SER A 94 -19.78 -6.64 9.05
N PRO A 95 -20.78 -7.51 8.84
CA PRO A 95 -21.05 -8.61 9.77
C PRO A 95 -19.96 -9.70 9.79
N VAL A 96 -18.87 -9.55 9.03
CA VAL A 96 -17.78 -10.52 8.92
C VAL A 96 -16.49 -9.97 9.55
N VAL A 97 -15.86 -10.77 10.41
CA VAL A 97 -14.53 -10.45 10.97
C VAL A 97 -13.51 -10.61 9.87
N ASN A 98 -12.89 -9.50 9.45
CA ASN A 98 -11.80 -9.55 8.50
C ASN A 98 -10.95 -8.26 8.59
N ALA A 99 -9.73 -8.29 8.08
CA ALA A 99 -8.89 -7.12 7.93
C ALA A 99 -8.06 -7.28 6.65
N PHE A 100 -7.96 -6.22 5.87
CA PHE A 100 -7.18 -6.23 4.63
C PHE A 100 -6.52 -4.87 4.41
N ALA A 101 -5.40 -4.88 3.69
CA ALA A 101 -4.64 -3.68 3.40
C ALA A 101 -4.68 -3.40 1.89
N VAL A 102 -4.91 -2.14 1.55
CA VAL A 102 -4.48 -1.58 0.26
C VAL A 102 -3.21 -0.76 0.52
N PRO A 103 -2.41 -0.45 -0.50
CA PRO A 103 -1.19 0.31 -0.25
C PRO A 103 -1.47 1.64 0.47
N GLY A 104 -0.88 1.86 1.65
CA GLY A 104 -1.07 3.08 2.46
C GLY A 104 -2.36 3.14 3.31
N VAL A 105 -3.33 2.24 3.13
CA VAL A 105 -4.58 2.22 3.93
C VAL A 105 -4.90 0.80 4.41
N MET A 106 -5.14 0.66 5.70
CA MET A 106 -5.57 -0.56 6.36
C MET A 106 -7.06 -0.49 6.68
N PHE A 107 -7.81 -1.49 6.22
CA PHE A 107 -9.25 -1.64 6.48
C PHE A 107 -9.49 -2.75 7.49
N ILE A 108 -10.30 -2.46 8.50
CA ILE A 108 -10.72 -3.41 9.51
C ILE A 108 -12.23 -3.53 9.44
N LEU A 109 -12.71 -4.74 9.15
CA LEU A 109 -14.13 -5.07 9.10
C LEU A 109 -14.57 -5.49 10.50
N ARG A 110 -15.44 -4.68 11.10
CA ARG A 110 -15.94 -4.89 12.46
C ARG A 110 -17.21 -5.71 12.44
N VAL A 111 -17.24 -6.79 13.22
CA VAL A 111 -18.49 -7.46 13.59
C VAL A 111 -19.20 -6.76 14.74
N GLU A 112 -20.54 -6.82 14.76
CA GLU A 112 -21.37 -6.35 15.87
C GLU A 112 -20.97 -6.90 17.25
N PHE A 113 -20.21 -8.01 17.29
CA PHE A 113 -19.71 -8.61 18.54
C PHE A 113 -18.49 -7.89 19.15
N TRP A 114 -17.85 -6.96 18.43
CA TRP A 114 -16.67 -6.23 18.89
C TRP A 114 -16.82 -5.31 20.13
N PRO A 115 -17.98 -4.69 20.45
CA PRO A 115 -18.09 -3.84 21.63
C PRO A 115 -17.92 -4.62 22.96
N ASN A 116 -18.04 -5.95 22.93
CA ASN A 116 -17.73 -6.81 24.08
C ASN A 116 -16.25 -7.15 24.21
N LEU A 117 -15.44 -6.98 23.14
CA LEU A 117 -14.02 -7.27 23.17
C LEU A 117 -13.22 -6.05 23.68
N THR A 118 -13.64 -4.83 23.32
CA THR A 118 -13.06 -3.59 23.88
C THR A 118 -13.24 -3.49 25.39
N MET A 119 -14.36 -3.97 25.93
CA MET A 119 -14.57 -4.06 27.39
C MET A 119 -13.66 -5.08 28.12
N LYS A 120 -12.98 -5.99 27.41
CA LYS A 120 -12.11 -7.01 28.03
C LYS A 120 -10.62 -6.66 28.02
N LEU A 121 -10.23 -5.55 27.38
CA LEU A 121 -8.84 -5.13 27.28
C LEU A 121 -8.45 -4.08 28.33
N ASN A 122 -9.31 -3.86 29.33
CA ASN A 122 -9.07 -3.02 30.50
C ASN A 122 -9.12 -3.85 31.79
#